data_AF-A0A0D7KGP2-F1
#
_entry.id   AF-A0A0D7KGP2-F1
#
_cell.length_a   1.000
_cell.length_b   1.000
_cell.length_c   1.000
_cell.angle_alpha   90.00
_cell.angle_beta   90.00
_cell.angle_gamma   90.00
#
_symmetry.space_group_name_H-M   'P 1'
#
loop_
_entity.id
_entity.type
_entity.pdbx_description
1 polymer ?
#
loop_
_entity_poly.entity_id
_entity_poly.type
_entity_poly.pdbx_seq_one_letter_code
_entity_poly.pdbx_strand_id
1 'polypeptide(L)'
;MTITTRAWRSLIGLLLSMQLIAIVPCTTGAEPASPVQWSIQPTAEELQLLQQSLSITELDKEIDRISVQEASTAKERSRTEAELQTREAALEQKREQAGRVLRAYYIGERDMMLQAVLSADQLQDMFQLFEYFQILFQSDQDIMNDYKEQTQALRRTRDQHMRLERELSTVRTQLIDQRDRLKRLQQKLDADISASSDPKAMNALIQEFTTYWQNVGLYEVRHYFRALANAMNKLPDFVKKSGSLSIEGTNYTITIKEEQLNQFLREQDPMFETFAFQFKEGMIAAEGSRSGMSVRIEGHYTVESEPENRILFHVDRMLFNGLELPESTRTELEQKFDLGFYPKQLVSFIEAKEVTIEDKSLTVKLSLSW
;
A
#
# COMPACT_ATOMS: atom_id res chain seq x y z
N MET A 1 -57.16 -36.28 -37.95
CA MET A 1 -56.70 -37.54 -37.30
C MET A 1 -55.24 -37.76 -37.62
N THR A 2 -54.45 -37.89 -36.55
CA THR A 2 -53.12 -38.55 -36.44
C THR A 2 -51.95 -38.00 -37.25
N ILE A 3 -51.55 -36.78 -36.88
CA ILE A 3 -50.15 -36.36 -36.80
C ILE A 3 -49.58 -36.97 -35.51
N THR A 4 -49.07 -38.19 -35.53
CA THR A 4 -48.25 -38.79 -34.45
C THR A 4 -47.78 -40.15 -34.94
N THR A 5 -46.53 -40.25 -35.39
CA THR A 5 -45.73 -41.49 -35.48
C THR A 5 -44.44 -41.29 -36.27
N ARG A 6 -44.28 -40.17 -36.99
CA ARG A 6 -43.07 -39.93 -37.79
C ARG A 6 -42.00 -39.06 -37.12
N ALA A 7 -42.28 -38.48 -35.95
CA ALA A 7 -41.33 -37.65 -35.19
C ALA A 7 -40.60 -38.40 -34.06
N TRP A 8 -40.98 -39.66 -33.76
CA TRP A 8 -40.39 -40.37 -32.61
C TRP A 8 -39.19 -41.26 -32.96
N ARG A 9 -38.97 -41.55 -34.25
CA ARG A 9 -37.84 -42.37 -34.73
C ARG A 9 -36.60 -41.57 -35.12
N SER A 10 -36.69 -40.24 -35.21
CA SER A 10 -35.56 -39.34 -35.46
C SER A 10 -34.96 -38.72 -34.17
N LEU A 11 -35.59 -38.92 -33.01
CA LEU A 11 -35.09 -38.42 -31.71
C LEU A 11 -34.26 -39.46 -30.92
N ILE A 12 -34.24 -40.73 -31.34
CA ILE A 12 -33.46 -41.79 -30.69
C ILE A 12 -32.14 -42.08 -31.46
N GLY A 13 -32.03 -41.64 -32.71
CA GLY A 13 -30.80 -41.78 -33.52
C GLY A 13 -29.77 -40.66 -33.38
N LEU A 14 -30.12 -39.55 -32.72
CA LEU A 14 -29.25 -38.37 -32.52
C LEU A 14 -28.83 -38.17 -31.05
N LEU A 15 -29.19 -39.13 -30.18
CA LEU A 15 -28.81 -39.18 -28.76
C LEU A 15 -27.73 -40.26 -28.48
N LEU A 16 -27.22 -40.92 -29.53
CA LEU A 16 -26.25 -42.02 -29.44
C LEU A 16 -24.94 -41.75 -30.20
N SER A 17 -24.71 -40.50 -30.64
CA SER A 17 -23.46 -40.03 -31.25
C SER A 17 -22.76 -38.92 -30.45
N MET A 18 -23.17 -38.72 -29.19
CA MET A 18 -22.60 -37.71 -28.28
C MET A 18 -22.06 -38.34 -26.99
N GLN A 19 -21.48 -39.55 -27.08
CA GLN A 19 -20.71 -40.16 -26.00
C GLN A 19 -19.43 -40.79 -26.54
N LEU A 20 -18.45 -39.95 -26.86
CA LEU A 20 -17.03 -40.31 -26.79
C LEU A 20 -16.18 -39.03 -26.81
N ILE A 21 -16.45 -38.10 -25.88
CA ILE A 21 -15.42 -37.19 -25.41
C ILE A 21 -14.84 -37.88 -24.19
N ALA A 22 -13.67 -38.49 -24.38
CA ALA A 22 -12.85 -38.97 -23.30
C ALA A 22 -12.73 -37.85 -22.25
N ILE A 23 -13.21 -38.14 -21.05
CA ILE A 23 -12.80 -37.42 -19.85
C ILE A 23 -11.31 -37.69 -19.73
N VAL A 24 -10.50 -36.83 -20.32
CA VAL A 24 -9.13 -36.60 -19.85
C VAL A 24 -9.35 -35.84 -18.55
N PRO A 25 -9.10 -36.44 -17.37
CA PRO A 25 -8.96 -35.63 -16.19
C PRO A 25 -7.70 -34.80 -16.41
N CYS A 26 -7.87 -33.57 -16.90
CA CYS A 26 -6.90 -32.50 -16.71
C CYS A 26 -6.87 -32.20 -15.21
N THR A 27 -6.30 -33.14 -14.46
CA THR A 27 -5.64 -32.83 -13.22
C THR A 27 -4.41 -32.05 -13.64
N THR A 28 -4.51 -30.72 -13.63
CA THR A 28 -3.32 -29.89 -13.38
C THR A 28 -2.94 -30.15 -11.92
N GLY A 29 -2.49 -31.36 -11.64
CA GLY A 29 -1.52 -31.56 -10.58
C GLY A 29 -0.28 -30.87 -11.10
N ALA A 30 -0.09 -29.61 -10.72
CA ALA A 30 1.26 -29.17 -10.49
C ALA A 30 1.81 -30.21 -9.51
N GLU A 31 2.70 -31.08 -9.97
CA GLU A 31 3.48 -31.91 -9.07
C GLU A 31 3.97 -30.97 -7.97
N PRO A 32 3.69 -31.24 -6.68
CA PRO A 32 4.29 -30.45 -5.62
C PRO A 32 5.79 -30.54 -5.88
N ALA A 33 6.39 -29.41 -6.25
CA ALA A 33 7.83 -29.31 -6.43
C ALA A 33 8.44 -29.97 -5.20
N SER A 34 9.18 -31.06 -5.43
CA SER A 34 9.79 -31.80 -4.33
C SER A 34 10.54 -30.78 -3.48
N PRO A 35 10.31 -30.75 -2.14
CA PRO A 35 10.98 -29.79 -1.30
C PRO A 35 12.48 -30.00 -1.52
N VAL A 36 13.15 -28.98 -2.05
CA VAL A 36 14.61 -28.99 -2.19
C VAL A 36 15.15 -29.31 -0.81
N GLN A 37 15.69 -30.51 -0.62
CA GLN A 37 16.33 -30.85 0.63
C GLN A 37 17.65 -30.10 0.66
N TRP A 38 17.71 -29.07 1.49
CA TRP A 38 18.92 -28.34 1.84
C TRP A 38 19.85 -29.30 2.59
N SER A 39 20.58 -30.12 1.84
CA SER A 39 21.49 -31.14 2.38
C SER A 39 22.83 -30.55 2.86
N ILE A 40 23.01 -29.24 2.72
CA ILE A 40 24.21 -28.51 3.12
C ILE A 40 23.73 -27.41 4.08
N GLN A 41 24.12 -27.52 5.36
CA GLN A 41 24.02 -26.36 6.27
C GLN A 41 25.06 -25.34 5.79
N PRO A 42 24.64 -24.18 5.25
CA PRO A 42 25.59 -23.21 4.73
C PRO A 42 26.41 -22.64 5.89
N THR A 43 27.69 -22.37 5.65
CA THR A 43 28.54 -21.65 6.59
C THR A 43 28.06 -20.21 6.76
N ALA A 44 28.54 -19.51 7.80
CA ALA A 44 28.14 -18.12 8.06
C ALA A 44 28.47 -17.18 6.89
N GLU A 45 29.59 -17.41 6.20
CA GLU A 45 30.02 -16.61 5.03
C GLU A 45 29.11 -16.87 3.82
N GLU A 46 28.69 -18.11 3.61
CA GLU A 46 27.76 -18.50 2.53
C GLU A 46 26.36 -17.96 2.78
N LEU A 47 25.87 -17.98 4.03
CA LEU A 47 24.61 -17.32 4.42
C LEU A 47 24.67 -15.81 4.16
N GLN A 48 25.81 -15.18 4.45
CA GLN A 48 25.98 -13.75 4.20
C GLN A 48 25.95 -13.42 2.70
N LEU A 49 26.57 -14.24 1.84
CA LEU A 49 26.46 -14.10 0.39
C LEU A 49 25.02 -14.25 -0.10
N LEU A 50 24.29 -15.26 0.39
CA LEU A 50 22.89 -15.50 0.01
C LEU A 50 21.99 -14.33 0.44
N GLN A 51 22.22 -13.78 1.63
CA GLN A 51 21.50 -12.60 2.10
C GLN A 51 21.80 -11.37 1.23
N GLN A 52 23.05 -11.18 0.82
CA GLN A 52 23.45 -10.08 -0.07
C GLN A 52 22.84 -10.23 -1.46
N SER A 53 22.84 -11.44 -2.04
CA SER A 53 22.25 -11.68 -3.36
C SER A 53 20.74 -11.43 -3.34
N LEU A 54 20.05 -11.88 -2.28
CA LEU A 54 18.63 -11.59 -2.09
C LEU A 54 18.38 -10.08 -2.03
N SER A 55 19.15 -9.37 -1.22
CA SER A 55 19.07 -7.91 -1.08
C SER A 55 19.27 -7.18 -2.42
N ILE A 56 20.23 -7.63 -3.24
CA ILE A 56 20.46 -7.08 -4.58
C ILE A 56 19.24 -7.28 -5.47
N THR A 57 18.65 -8.48 -5.48
CA THR A 57 17.48 -8.74 -6.33
C THR A 57 16.25 -7.92 -5.93
N GLU A 58 16.06 -7.69 -4.64
CA GLU A 58 14.97 -6.84 -4.14
C GLU A 58 15.21 -5.36 -4.45
N LEU A 59 16.47 -4.88 -4.37
CA LEU A 59 16.82 -3.54 -4.83
C LEU A 59 16.58 -3.35 -6.34
N ASP A 60 16.90 -4.35 -7.17
CA ASP A 60 16.63 -4.28 -8.61
C ASP A 60 15.12 -4.20 -8.90
N LYS A 61 14.28 -4.97 -8.20
CA LYS A 61 12.81 -4.85 -8.28
C LYS A 61 12.31 -3.46 -7.86
N GLU A 62 12.87 -2.90 -6.80
CA GLU A 62 12.49 -1.59 -6.29
C GLU A 62 12.90 -0.48 -7.27
N ILE A 63 14.09 -0.57 -7.86
CA ILE A 63 14.55 0.32 -8.93
C ILE A 63 13.59 0.24 -10.13
N ASP A 64 13.18 -0.95 -10.55
CA ASP A 64 12.23 -1.13 -11.64
C ASP A 64 10.87 -0.52 -11.32
N ARG A 65 10.36 -0.73 -10.10
CA ARG A 65 9.10 -0.14 -9.63
C ARG A 65 9.14 1.39 -9.68
N ILE A 66 10.17 2.00 -9.09
CA ILE A 66 10.36 3.46 -9.13
C ILE A 66 10.52 3.94 -10.56
N SER A 67 11.15 3.14 -11.42
CA SER A 67 11.28 3.47 -12.84
C SER A 67 9.95 3.58 -13.57
N VAL A 68 9.04 2.65 -13.29
CA VAL A 68 7.68 2.70 -13.81
C VAL A 68 6.93 3.91 -13.25
N GLN A 69 7.08 4.20 -11.95
CA GLN A 69 6.42 5.34 -11.30
C GLN A 69 6.93 6.69 -11.84
N GLU A 70 8.21 6.82 -12.14
CA GLU A 70 8.73 8.01 -12.81
C GLU A 70 8.18 8.15 -14.23
N ALA A 71 8.13 7.06 -14.99
CA ALA A 71 7.58 7.09 -16.35
C ALA A 71 6.09 7.49 -16.34
N SER A 72 5.31 6.99 -15.38
CA SER A 72 3.92 7.38 -15.20
C SER A 72 3.80 8.85 -14.78
N THR A 73 4.62 9.30 -13.82
CA THR A 73 4.64 10.71 -13.35
C THR A 73 5.02 11.66 -14.48
N ALA A 74 6.01 11.31 -15.31
CA ALA A 74 6.42 12.10 -16.47
C ALA A 74 5.31 12.17 -17.54
N LYS A 75 4.57 11.07 -17.74
CA LYS A 75 3.41 11.04 -18.63
C LYS A 75 2.27 11.91 -18.11
N GLU A 76 1.96 11.83 -16.81
CA GLU A 76 0.98 12.69 -16.17
C GLU A 76 1.38 14.16 -16.30
N ARG A 77 2.63 14.51 -16.02
CA ARG A 77 3.15 15.87 -16.23
C ARG A 77 2.98 16.33 -17.67
N SER A 78 3.32 15.50 -18.66
CA SER A 78 3.14 15.85 -20.07
C SER A 78 1.67 16.08 -20.42
N ARG A 79 0.77 15.28 -19.84
CA ARG A 79 -0.67 15.47 -20.02
C ARG A 79 -1.14 16.75 -19.35
N THR A 80 -0.74 17.00 -18.11
CA THR A 80 -1.05 18.22 -17.38
C THR A 80 -0.53 19.44 -18.13
N GLU A 81 0.68 19.39 -18.71
CA GLU A 81 1.28 20.47 -19.52
C GLU A 81 0.51 20.70 -20.85
N ALA A 82 -0.01 19.65 -21.47
CA ALA A 82 -0.85 19.78 -22.67
C ALA A 82 -2.25 20.35 -22.35
N GLU A 83 -2.86 19.89 -21.25
CA GLU A 83 -4.11 20.46 -20.72
C GLU A 83 -3.91 21.92 -20.32
N LEU A 84 -2.74 22.23 -19.76
CA LEU A 84 -2.24 23.57 -19.46
C LEU A 84 -2.19 24.46 -20.69
N GLN A 85 -1.50 24.06 -21.76
CA GLN A 85 -1.43 24.83 -23.01
C GLN A 85 -2.81 25.07 -23.61
N THR A 86 -3.70 24.08 -23.52
CA THR A 86 -5.09 24.24 -23.96
C THR A 86 -5.83 25.26 -23.09
N ARG A 87 -5.59 25.24 -21.78
CA ARG A 87 -6.16 26.20 -20.83
C ARG A 87 -5.50 27.57 -20.89
N GLU A 88 -4.25 27.71 -21.34
CA GLU A 88 -3.56 28.99 -21.48
C GLU A 88 -4.29 29.92 -22.45
N ALA A 89 -4.90 29.39 -23.53
CA ALA A 89 -5.74 30.18 -24.41
C ALA A 89 -6.98 30.75 -23.69
N ALA A 90 -7.61 29.96 -22.81
CA ALA A 90 -8.72 30.43 -21.98
C ALA A 90 -8.24 31.38 -20.86
N LEU A 91 -7.06 31.10 -20.30
CA LEU A 91 -6.42 31.92 -19.28
C LEU A 91 -5.98 33.27 -19.83
N GLU A 92 -5.62 33.35 -21.11
CA GLU A 92 -5.28 34.60 -21.79
C GLU A 92 -6.49 35.52 -21.88
N GLN A 93 -7.66 34.98 -22.25
CA GLN A 93 -8.90 35.75 -22.23
C GLN A 93 -9.23 36.25 -20.81
N LYS A 94 -9.03 35.42 -19.79
CA LYS A 94 -9.22 35.79 -18.37
C LYS A 94 -8.20 36.82 -17.91
N ARG A 95 -6.95 36.72 -18.37
CA ARG A 95 -5.87 37.68 -18.12
C ARG A 95 -6.20 39.03 -18.72
N GLU A 96 -6.71 39.06 -19.94
CA GLU A 96 -7.17 40.30 -20.57
C GLU A 96 -8.36 40.93 -19.83
N GLN A 97 -9.33 40.12 -19.40
CA GLN A 97 -10.47 40.57 -18.60
C GLN A 97 -10.01 41.18 -17.28
N ALA A 98 -9.21 40.45 -16.49
CA ALA A 98 -8.60 40.94 -15.26
C ALA A 98 -7.76 42.22 -15.50
N GLY A 99 -7.01 42.27 -16.60
CA GLY A 99 -6.23 43.43 -17.00
C GLY A 99 -7.09 44.65 -17.35
N ARG A 100 -8.27 44.46 -17.96
CA ARG A 100 -9.23 45.54 -18.20
C ARG A 100 -9.79 46.07 -16.89
N VAL A 101 -10.17 45.19 -15.98
CA VAL A 101 -10.64 45.56 -14.64
C VAL A 101 -9.57 46.40 -13.92
N LEU A 102 -8.35 45.88 -13.82
CA LEU A 102 -7.24 46.61 -13.19
C LEU A 102 -6.97 47.97 -13.83
N ARG A 103 -7.01 48.06 -15.17
CA ARG A 103 -6.86 49.35 -15.86
C ARG A 103 -7.99 50.32 -15.52
N ALA A 104 -9.25 49.87 -15.48
CA ALA A 104 -10.40 50.72 -15.16
C ALA A 104 -10.30 51.31 -13.74
N TYR A 105 -9.79 50.54 -12.76
CA TYR A 105 -9.47 51.08 -11.43
C TYR A 105 -8.26 52.03 -11.47
N TYR A 106 -7.19 51.68 -12.20
CA TYR A 106 -5.97 52.48 -12.24
C TYR A 106 -6.16 53.85 -12.90
N ILE A 107 -6.92 53.93 -13.99
CA ILE A 107 -7.19 55.19 -14.71
C ILE A 107 -8.33 56.00 -14.08
N GLY A 108 -8.99 55.48 -13.03
CA GLY A 108 -10.05 56.17 -12.30
C GLY A 108 -11.45 56.08 -12.95
N GLU A 109 -11.67 55.24 -13.96
CA GLU A 109 -13.01 55.04 -14.54
C GLU A 109 -14.04 54.59 -13.49
N ARG A 110 -13.61 53.75 -12.53
CA ARG A 110 -14.46 53.29 -11.43
C ARG A 110 -14.76 54.39 -10.41
N ASP A 111 -13.82 55.32 -10.22
CA ASP A 111 -14.01 56.48 -9.34
C ASP A 111 -15.02 57.46 -9.95
N MET A 112 -15.01 57.63 -11.28
CA MET A 112 -15.99 58.46 -12.00
C MET A 112 -17.42 57.90 -11.86
N MET A 113 -17.59 56.57 -11.80
CA MET A 113 -18.91 55.95 -11.56
C MET A 113 -19.40 56.19 -10.14
N LEU A 114 -18.53 56.06 -9.13
CA LEU A 114 -18.84 56.43 -7.75
C LEU A 114 -19.23 57.91 -7.64
N GLN A 115 -18.51 58.78 -8.33
CA GLN A 115 -18.84 60.20 -8.39
C GLN A 115 -20.21 60.44 -9.04
N ALA A 116 -20.57 59.68 -10.08
CA ALA A 116 -21.89 59.76 -10.71
C ALA A 116 -23.02 59.35 -9.76
N VAL A 117 -22.82 58.29 -8.94
CA VAL A 117 -23.78 57.90 -7.88
C VAL A 117 -23.98 59.05 -6.89
N LEU A 118 -22.89 59.68 -6.44
CA LEU A 118 -22.93 60.78 -5.45
C LEU A 118 -23.46 62.10 -6.01
N SER A 119 -23.51 62.25 -7.34
CA SER A 119 -23.94 63.47 -8.04
C SER A 119 -25.38 63.40 -8.56
N ALA A 120 -26.13 62.33 -8.23
CA ALA A 120 -27.50 62.17 -8.71
C ALA A 120 -28.47 63.15 -8.02
N ASP A 121 -29.29 63.85 -8.83
CA ASP A 121 -30.24 64.87 -8.35
C ASP A 121 -31.47 64.28 -7.65
N GLN A 122 -31.81 63.01 -7.94
CA GLN A 122 -32.95 62.31 -7.36
C GLN A 122 -32.51 61.07 -6.59
N LEU A 123 -33.12 60.84 -5.42
CA LEU A 123 -32.86 59.65 -4.60
C LEU A 123 -33.09 58.34 -5.36
N GLN A 124 -34.10 58.30 -6.24
CA GLN A 124 -34.41 57.11 -7.02
C GLN A 124 -33.31 56.78 -8.04
N ASP A 125 -32.78 57.80 -8.72
CA ASP A 125 -31.66 57.65 -9.67
C ASP A 125 -30.37 57.24 -8.95
N MET A 126 -30.12 57.80 -7.76
CA MET A 126 -29.01 57.40 -6.90
C MET A 126 -29.06 55.91 -6.55
N PHE A 127 -30.22 55.39 -6.13
CA PHE A 127 -30.37 53.96 -5.80
C PHE A 127 -30.14 53.06 -7.01
N GLN A 128 -30.63 53.44 -8.21
CA GLN A 128 -30.41 52.67 -9.44
C GLN A 128 -28.92 52.65 -9.84
N LEU A 129 -28.25 53.81 -9.81
CA LEU A 129 -26.82 53.89 -10.11
C LEU A 129 -25.98 53.11 -9.09
N PHE A 130 -26.37 53.14 -7.82
CA PHE A 130 -25.70 52.36 -6.77
C PHE A 130 -25.87 50.85 -6.97
N GLU A 131 -27.06 50.39 -7.34
CA GLU A 131 -27.30 48.97 -7.66
C GLU A 131 -26.45 48.51 -8.84
N TYR A 132 -26.34 49.31 -9.91
CA TYR A 132 -25.44 49.02 -11.03
C TYR A 132 -23.97 48.99 -10.62
N PHE A 133 -23.55 49.93 -9.77
CA PHE A 133 -22.19 49.95 -9.24
C PHE A 133 -21.88 48.68 -8.43
N GLN A 134 -22.81 48.22 -7.59
CA GLN A 134 -22.64 46.98 -6.82
C GLN A 134 -22.50 45.75 -7.72
N ILE A 135 -23.36 45.61 -8.74
CA ILE A 135 -23.29 44.51 -9.70
C ILE A 135 -21.94 44.51 -10.43
N LEU A 136 -21.49 45.68 -10.87
CA LEU A 136 -20.22 45.85 -11.57
C LEU A 136 -19.03 45.52 -10.66
N PHE A 137 -19.04 46.00 -9.42
CA PHE A 137 -17.99 45.73 -8.44
C PHE A 137 -17.89 44.23 -8.12
N GLN A 138 -19.03 43.56 -7.93
CA GLN A 138 -19.07 42.12 -7.74
C GLN A 138 -18.50 41.38 -8.95
N SER A 139 -18.91 41.76 -10.17
CA SER A 139 -18.37 41.17 -11.40
C SER A 139 -16.86 41.37 -11.53
N ASP A 140 -16.34 42.56 -11.19
CA ASP A 140 -14.91 42.86 -11.21
C ASP A 140 -14.15 41.97 -10.21
N GLN A 141 -14.69 41.79 -9.01
CA GLN A 141 -14.12 40.93 -7.98
C GLN A 141 -14.12 39.45 -8.41
N ASP A 142 -15.21 38.98 -9.01
CA ASP A 142 -15.33 37.61 -9.51
C ASP A 142 -14.31 37.33 -10.64
N ILE A 143 -14.14 38.26 -11.58
CA ILE A 143 -13.14 38.16 -12.66
C ILE A 143 -11.72 38.04 -12.10
N MET A 144 -11.39 38.88 -11.11
CA MET A 144 -10.06 38.90 -10.49
C MET A 144 -9.79 37.63 -9.66
N ASN A 145 -10.78 37.18 -8.90
CA ASN A 145 -10.67 35.97 -8.09
C ASN A 145 -10.53 34.72 -8.96
N ASP A 146 -11.37 34.59 -9.99
CA ASP A 146 -11.33 33.46 -10.93
C ASP A 146 -9.95 33.36 -11.61
N TYR A 147 -9.42 34.48 -12.11
CA TYR A 147 -8.08 34.49 -12.71
C TYR A 147 -6.98 34.09 -11.72
N LYS A 148 -7.05 34.61 -10.48
CA LYS A 148 -6.08 34.31 -9.43
C LYS A 148 -6.13 32.83 -9.03
N GLU A 149 -7.31 32.28 -8.78
CA GLU A 149 -7.50 30.90 -8.35
C GLU A 149 -7.03 29.92 -9.41
N GLN A 150 -7.44 30.12 -10.67
CA GLN A 150 -7.02 29.28 -11.78
C GLN A 150 -5.50 29.29 -11.95
N THR A 151 -4.87 30.46 -11.89
CA THR A 151 -3.41 30.59 -12.00
C THR A 151 -2.68 29.95 -10.83
N GLN A 152 -3.21 30.05 -9.60
CA GLN A 152 -2.60 29.44 -8.42
C GLN A 152 -2.72 27.92 -8.41
N ALA A 153 -3.89 27.37 -8.74
CA ALA A 153 -4.10 25.93 -8.85
C ALA A 153 -3.11 25.33 -9.86
N LEU A 154 -2.95 26.00 -11.00
CA LEU A 154 -2.03 25.61 -12.06
C LEU A 154 -0.58 25.50 -11.60
N ARG A 155 -0.08 26.55 -10.92
CA ARG A 155 1.29 26.57 -10.37
C ARG A 155 1.48 25.47 -9.35
N ARG A 156 0.50 25.25 -8.47
CA ARG A 156 0.56 24.19 -7.44
C ARG A 156 0.70 22.81 -8.07
N THR A 157 -0.12 22.48 -9.07
CA THR A 157 -0.05 21.18 -9.75
C THR A 157 1.30 20.99 -10.44
N ARG A 158 1.81 22.02 -11.15
CA ARG A 158 3.14 21.97 -11.79
C ARG A 158 4.26 21.74 -10.76
N ASP A 159 4.23 22.48 -9.66
CA ASP A 159 5.23 22.37 -8.59
C ASP A 159 5.18 21.01 -7.87
N GLN A 160 3.98 20.45 -7.68
CA GLN A 160 3.80 19.11 -7.11
C GLN A 160 4.44 18.04 -8.01
N HIS A 161 4.15 18.04 -9.31
CA HIS A 161 4.76 17.08 -10.24
C HIS A 161 6.29 17.24 -10.30
N MET A 162 6.82 18.47 -10.36
CA MET A 162 8.26 18.71 -10.35
C MET A 162 8.95 18.23 -9.06
N ARG A 163 8.29 18.36 -7.91
CA ARG A 163 8.83 17.84 -6.63
C ARG A 163 8.86 16.32 -6.64
N LEU A 164 7.75 15.69 -7.00
CA LEU A 164 7.65 14.23 -7.06
C LEU A 164 8.68 13.62 -8.02
N GLU A 165 8.89 14.20 -9.20
CA GLU A 165 9.94 13.73 -10.13
C GLU A 165 11.34 13.80 -9.53
N ARG A 166 11.67 14.88 -8.81
CA ARG A 166 12.99 15.01 -8.15
C ARG A 166 13.15 14.02 -7.00
N GLU A 167 12.10 13.81 -6.22
CA GLU A 167 12.09 12.85 -5.11
C GLU A 167 12.32 11.44 -5.65
N LEU A 168 11.54 11.01 -6.65
CA LEU A 168 11.70 9.68 -7.27
C LEU A 168 13.10 9.48 -7.87
N SER A 169 13.62 10.50 -8.56
CA SER A 169 14.97 10.45 -9.15
C SER A 169 16.07 10.35 -8.07
N THR A 170 15.90 11.05 -6.95
CA THR A 170 16.81 10.99 -5.82
C THR A 170 16.78 9.61 -5.18
N VAL A 171 15.60 9.06 -4.91
CA VAL A 171 15.44 7.73 -4.33
C VAL A 171 16.02 6.67 -5.26
N ARG A 172 15.77 6.75 -6.58
CA ARG A 172 16.38 5.78 -7.52
C ARG A 172 17.90 5.84 -7.48
N THR A 173 18.49 7.03 -7.48
CA THR A 173 19.94 7.19 -7.43
C THR A 173 20.52 6.54 -6.17
N GLN A 174 19.88 6.75 -5.02
CA GLN A 174 20.29 6.13 -3.76
C GLN A 174 20.21 4.60 -3.81
N LEU A 175 19.15 4.04 -4.39
CA LEU A 175 18.99 2.59 -4.54
C LEU A 175 20.05 1.98 -5.48
N ILE A 176 20.37 2.66 -6.59
CA ILE A 176 21.44 2.25 -7.50
C ILE A 176 22.78 2.24 -6.76
N ASP A 177 23.10 3.30 -6.01
CA ASP A 177 24.35 3.39 -5.24
C ASP A 177 24.44 2.27 -4.19
N GLN A 178 23.35 2.00 -3.48
CA GLN A 178 23.27 0.89 -2.51
C GLN A 178 23.48 -0.46 -3.18
N ARG A 179 22.80 -0.73 -4.29
CA ARG A 179 22.95 -1.96 -5.06
C ARG A 179 24.39 -2.14 -5.53
N ASP A 180 25.01 -1.10 -6.08
CA ASP A 180 26.38 -1.16 -6.60
C ASP A 180 27.41 -1.35 -5.49
N ARG A 181 27.14 -0.83 -4.28
CA ARG A 181 27.92 -1.13 -3.08
C ARG A 181 27.80 -2.59 -2.67
N LEU A 182 26.59 -3.14 -2.65
CA LEU A 182 26.37 -4.56 -2.32
C LEU A 182 27.01 -5.49 -3.35
N LYS A 183 26.92 -5.18 -4.64
CA LYS A 183 27.61 -5.94 -5.71
C LYS A 183 29.13 -5.95 -5.51
N ARG A 184 29.73 -4.82 -5.14
CA ARG A 184 31.17 -4.75 -4.81
C ARG A 184 31.52 -5.58 -3.57
N LEU A 185 30.66 -5.58 -2.56
CA LEU A 185 30.86 -6.38 -1.36
C LEU A 185 30.75 -7.89 -1.66
N GLN A 186 29.77 -8.28 -2.47
CA GLN A 186 29.60 -9.64 -2.96
C GLN A 186 30.84 -10.11 -3.73
N GLN A 187 31.33 -9.32 -4.69
CA GLN A 187 32.54 -9.64 -5.46
C GLN A 187 33.79 -9.82 -4.57
N LYS A 188 33.92 -9.03 -3.51
CA LYS A 188 35.02 -9.16 -2.55
C LYS A 188 34.89 -10.47 -1.76
N LEU A 189 33.68 -10.77 -1.28
CA LEU A 189 33.42 -11.98 -0.52
C LEU A 189 33.52 -13.24 -1.40
N ASP A 190 33.11 -13.17 -2.67
CA ASP A 190 33.31 -14.22 -3.68
C ASP A 190 34.81 -14.46 -3.96
N ALA A 191 35.63 -13.41 -3.97
CA ALA A 191 37.08 -13.54 -4.14
C ALA A 191 37.74 -14.19 -2.91
N ASP A 192 37.28 -13.84 -1.70
CA ASP A 192 37.74 -14.43 -0.44
C ASP A 192 37.31 -15.91 -0.34
N ILE A 193 36.10 -16.26 -0.80
CA ILE A 193 35.58 -17.63 -0.85
C ILE A 193 36.18 -18.43 -2.01
N SER A 194 36.61 -17.79 -3.10
CA SER A 194 37.31 -18.49 -4.19
C SER A 194 38.69 -19.01 -3.79
N ALA A 195 39.21 -18.57 -2.64
CA ALA A 195 40.36 -19.20 -1.98
C ALA A 195 39.98 -20.48 -1.19
N SER A 196 38.68 -20.83 -1.11
CA SER A 196 38.10 -21.99 -0.45
C SER A 196 37.22 -22.85 -1.39
N SER A 197 37.65 -24.10 -1.57
CA SER A 197 36.91 -25.32 -1.98
C SER A 197 36.06 -25.40 -3.27
N ASP A 198 35.08 -24.52 -3.59
CA ASP A 198 34.28 -24.63 -4.85
C ASP A 198 33.42 -23.40 -5.22
N PRO A 199 33.94 -22.47 -6.04
CA PRO A 199 33.21 -21.27 -6.50
C PRO A 199 32.02 -21.54 -7.44
N LYS A 200 32.02 -22.68 -8.15
CA LYS A 200 30.96 -23.00 -9.12
C LYS A 200 29.73 -23.55 -8.41
N ALA A 201 29.93 -24.42 -7.42
CA ALA A 201 28.84 -24.88 -6.56
C ALA A 201 28.17 -23.72 -5.83
N MET A 202 28.93 -22.73 -5.36
CA MET A 202 28.38 -21.55 -4.68
C MET A 202 27.49 -20.69 -5.58
N ASN A 203 27.95 -20.36 -6.79
CA ASN A 203 27.16 -19.58 -7.74
C ASN A 203 25.86 -20.30 -8.14
N ALA A 204 25.91 -21.62 -8.33
CA ALA A 204 24.72 -22.43 -8.60
C ALA A 204 23.74 -22.38 -7.41
N LEU A 205 24.25 -22.49 -6.19
CA LEU A 205 23.45 -22.41 -4.96
C LEU A 205 22.77 -21.04 -4.80
N ILE A 206 23.50 -19.94 -5.04
CA ILE A 206 22.94 -18.57 -5.02
C ILE A 206 21.80 -18.43 -6.03
N GLN A 207 22.00 -18.91 -7.26
CA GLN A 207 20.98 -18.82 -8.32
C GLN A 207 19.76 -19.67 -8.02
N GLU A 208 19.96 -20.91 -7.59
CA GLU A 208 18.88 -21.83 -7.23
C GLU A 208 18.07 -21.29 -6.05
N PHE A 209 18.76 -20.80 -5.00
CA PHE A 209 18.10 -20.19 -3.85
C PHE A 209 17.32 -18.93 -4.22
N THR A 210 17.93 -18.02 -4.99
CA THR A 210 17.27 -16.78 -5.43
C THR A 210 16.01 -17.12 -6.23
N THR A 211 16.09 -18.12 -7.11
CA THR A 211 14.97 -18.59 -7.93
C THR A 211 13.88 -19.22 -7.06
N TYR A 212 14.26 -20.09 -6.12
CA TYR A 212 13.34 -20.72 -5.18
C TYR A 212 12.63 -19.68 -4.31
N TRP A 213 13.37 -18.69 -3.80
CA TRP A 213 12.81 -17.60 -3.02
C TRP A 213 11.78 -16.80 -3.83
N GLN A 214 12.14 -16.38 -5.06
CA GLN A 214 11.27 -15.55 -5.89
C GLN A 214 9.98 -16.27 -6.30
N ASN A 215 10.05 -17.57 -6.55
CA ASN A 215 8.93 -18.35 -7.07
C ASN A 215 8.08 -19.02 -5.99
N VAL A 216 8.71 -19.52 -4.92
CA VAL A 216 8.07 -20.35 -3.89
C VAL A 216 8.10 -19.68 -2.53
N GLY A 217 9.27 -19.25 -2.07
CA GLY A 217 9.44 -18.67 -0.73
C GLY A 217 8.55 -17.44 -0.49
N LEU A 218 8.59 -16.46 -1.39
CA LEU A 218 7.80 -15.24 -1.29
C LEU A 218 6.30 -15.50 -1.51
N TYR A 219 5.93 -16.54 -2.28
CA TYR A 219 4.53 -16.93 -2.43
C TYR A 219 3.97 -17.45 -1.11
N GLU A 220 4.69 -18.36 -0.46
CA GLU A 220 4.29 -18.94 0.82
C GLU A 220 4.26 -17.90 1.94
N VAL A 221 5.28 -17.03 2.03
CA VAL A 221 5.26 -15.92 3.00
C VAL A 221 4.03 -15.02 2.80
N ARG A 222 3.70 -14.67 1.55
CA ARG A 222 2.48 -13.92 1.24
C ARG A 222 1.21 -14.69 1.57
N HIS A 223 1.21 -16.01 1.43
CA HIS A 223 0.09 -16.85 1.82
C HIS A 223 -0.13 -16.83 3.35
N TYR A 224 0.95 -16.95 4.13
CA TYR A 224 0.92 -16.82 5.60
C TYR A 224 0.40 -15.46 6.06
N PHE A 225 0.96 -14.37 5.53
CA PHE A 225 0.51 -13.02 5.87
C PHE A 225 -0.96 -12.77 5.50
N ARG A 226 -1.42 -13.35 4.38
CA ARG A 226 -2.84 -13.29 4.01
C ARG A 226 -3.73 -14.02 5.01
N ALA A 227 -3.35 -15.24 5.40
CA ALA A 227 -4.09 -16.01 6.39
C ALA A 227 -4.13 -15.26 7.73
N LEU A 228 -3.02 -14.63 8.12
CA LEU A 228 -2.93 -13.85 9.35
C LEU A 228 -3.81 -12.61 9.30
N ALA A 229 -3.73 -11.80 8.24
CA ALA A 229 -4.61 -10.63 8.05
C ALA A 229 -6.10 -11.03 8.09
N ASN A 230 -6.48 -12.13 7.44
CA ASN A 230 -7.83 -12.65 7.49
C ASN A 230 -8.27 -13.07 8.91
N ALA A 231 -7.36 -13.63 9.70
CA ALA A 231 -7.62 -13.96 11.09
C ALA A 231 -7.74 -12.68 11.95
N MET A 232 -6.86 -11.70 11.76
CA MET A 232 -6.87 -10.43 12.49
C MET A 232 -8.16 -9.64 12.29
N ASN A 233 -8.76 -9.70 11.09
CA ASN A 233 -10.09 -9.13 10.84
C ASN A 233 -11.20 -9.69 11.74
N LYS A 234 -11.02 -10.90 12.29
CA LYS A 234 -11.96 -11.55 13.21
C LYS A 234 -11.57 -11.40 14.67
N LEU A 235 -10.43 -10.77 14.97
CA LEU A 235 -9.95 -10.53 16.32
C LEU A 235 -10.94 -9.72 17.18
N PRO A 236 -11.64 -8.68 16.66
CA PRO A 236 -12.64 -7.96 17.46
C PRO A 236 -13.75 -8.86 18.01
N ASP A 237 -14.24 -9.80 17.20
CA ASP A 237 -15.28 -10.75 17.62
C ASP A 237 -14.76 -11.74 18.67
N PHE A 238 -13.50 -12.15 18.55
CA PHE A 238 -12.83 -12.99 19.54
C PHE A 238 -12.70 -12.27 20.89
N VAL A 239 -12.27 -11.00 20.89
CA VAL A 239 -12.16 -10.20 22.11
C VAL A 239 -13.52 -10.05 22.80
N LYS A 240 -14.60 -9.81 22.02
CA LYS A 240 -15.97 -9.73 22.55
C LYS A 240 -16.43 -11.03 23.21
N LYS A 241 -16.10 -12.19 22.62
CA LYS A 241 -16.55 -13.51 23.10
C LYS A 241 -15.71 -14.07 24.25
N SER A 242 -14.41 -13.80 24.26
CA SER A 242 -13.46 -14.36 25.23
C SER A 242 -13.54 -13.72 26.62
N GLY A 243 -14.25 -12.58 26.76
CA GLY A 243 -14.30 -11.83 28.03
C GLY A 243 -12.98 -11.11 28.34
N SER A 244 -12.11 -10.94 27.35
CA SER A 244 -10.79 -10.31 27.48
C SER A 244 -10.84 -8.78 27.64
N LEU A 245 -12.04 -8.21 27.71
CA LEU A 245 -12.28 -6.77 27.85
C LEU A 245 -12.69 -6.44 29.30
N SER A 246 -11.88 -5.64 29.98
CA SER A 246 -12.20 -5.04 31.28
C SER A 246 -12.66 -3.59 31.10
N ILE A 247 -13.63 -3.17 31.92
CA ILE A 247 -14.21 -1.82 31.88
C ILE A 247 -14.10 -1.19 33.26
N GLU A 248 -13.36 -0.07 33.34
CA GLU A 248 -13.17 0.71 34.56
C GLU A 248 -13.56 2.17 34.28
N GLY A 249 -14.85 2.48 34.45
CA GLY A 249 -15.40 3.81 34.17
C GLY A 249 -15.31 4.16 32.69
N THR A 250 -14.46 5.13 32.34
CA THR A 250 -14.18 5.58 30.97
C THR A 250 -12.97 4.90 30.33
N ASN A 251 -12.27 4.06 31.08
CA ASN A 251 -11.08 3.34 30.63
C ASN A 251 -11.44 1.89 30.31
N TYR A 252 -10.98 1.42 29.17
CA TYR A 252 -11.22 0.05 28.71
C TYR A 252 -9.86 -0.62 28.52
N THR A 253 -9.71 -1.85 29.01
CA THR A 253 -8.47 -2.60 28.87
C THR A 253 -8.75 -3.93 28.20
N ILE A 254 -8.06 -4.21 27.10
CA ILE A 254 -8.05 -5.53 26.48
C ILE A 254 -6.79 -6.25 26.91
N THR A 255 -6.92 -7.49 27.35
CA THR A 255 -5.77 -8.34 27.70
C THR A 255 -5.88 -9.66 26.95
N ILE A 256 -4.95 -9.88 26.01
CA ILE A 256 -4.87 -11.12 25.22
C ILE A 256 -3.66 -11.90 25.70
N LYS A 257 -3.89 -13.13 26.17
CA LYS A 257 -2.80 -14.05 26.51
C LYS A 257 -2.25 -14.75 25.27
N GLU A 258 -0.98 -15.09 25.31
CA GLU A 258 -0.29 -15.82 24.23
C GLU A 258 -1.03 -17.11 23.85
N GLU A 259 -1.44 -17.92 24.84
CA GLU A 259 -2.13 -19.18 24.58
C GLU A 259 -3.50 -18.97 23.92
N GLN A 260 -4.20 -17.90 24.33
CA GLN A 260 -5.49 -17.51 23.77
C GLN A 260 -5.36 -17.06 22.31
N LEU A 261 -4.34 -16.27 21.98
CA LEU A 261 -4.09 -15.85 20.60
C LEU A 261 -3.74 -17.06 19.73
N ASN A 262 -2.84 -17.92 20.17
CA ASN A 262 -2.45 -19.11 19.42
C ASN A 262 -3.64 -20.05 19.17
N GLN A 263 -4.51 -20.25 20.16
CA GLN A 263 -5.71 -21.03 19.99
C GLN A 263 -6.67 -20.38 18.97
N PHE A 264 -6.92 -19.08 19.10
CA PHE A 264 -7.76 -18.33 18.16
C PHE A 264 -7.26 -18.47 16.71
N LEU A 265 -5.96 -18.31 16.48
CA LEU A 265 -5.38 -18.40 15.14
C LEU A 265 -5.54 -19.81 14.55
N ARG A 266 -5.30 -20.86 15.35
CA ARG A 266 -5.52 -22.25 14.92
C ARG A 266 -6.98 -22.56 14.58
N GLU A 267 -7.93 -21.93 15.25
CA GLU A 267 -9.35 -22.04 14.92
C GLU A 267 -9.71 -21.33 13.60
N GLN A 268 -8.92 -20.33 13.18
CA GLN A 268 -9.17 -19.61 11.92
C GLN A 268 -8.61 -20.33 10.70
N ASP A 269 -7.42 -20.92 10.82
CA ASP A 269 -6.77 -21.60 9.70
C ASP A 269 -5.86 -22.75 10.19
N PRO A 270 -6.00 -23.99 9.67
CA PRO A 270 -5.11 -25.11 9.98
C PRO A 270 -3.62 -24.83 9.73
N MET A 271 -3.31 -23.86 8.87
CA MET A 271 -1.94 -23.41 8.62
C MET A 271 -1.21 -23.00 9.91
N PHE A 272 -1.93 -22.50 10.91
CA PHE A 272 -1.38 -22.07 12.20
C PHE A 272 -1.12 -23.20 13.19
N GLU A 273 -1.40 -24.46 12.87
CA GLU A 273 -1.03 -25.61 13.72
C GLU A 273 0.50 -25.78 13.83
N THR A 274 1.20 -25.40 12.77
CA THR A 274 2.67 -25.49 12.68
C THR A 274 3.38 -24.20 13.06
N PHE A 275 2.63 -23.21 13.57
CA PHE A 275 3.13 -21.89 13.97
C PHE A 275 2.77 -21.60 15.42
N ALA A 276 3.66 -20.87 16.08
CA ALA A 276 3.48 -20.39 17.43
C ALA A 276 3.86 -18.91 17.51
N PHE A 277 2.97 -18.12 18.09
CA PHE A 277 3.20 -16.74 18.48
C PHE A 277 3.69 -16.71 19.92
N GLN A 278 4.73 -15.93 20.17
CA GLN A 278 5.33 -15.73 21.47
C GLN A 278 5.34 -14.23 21.80
N PHE A 279 4.89 -13.88 22.99
CA PHE A 279 4.94 -12.52 23.50
C PHE A 279 6.13 -12.37 24.43
N LYS A 280 7.03 -11.46 24.07
CA LYS A 280 8.19 -11.05 24.87
C LYS A 280 8.08 -9.56 25.15
N GLU A 281 8.82 -9.09 26.13
CA GLU A 281 8.80 -7.67 26.52
C GLU A 281 9.01 -6.76 25.29
N GLY A 282 7.97 -5.99 24.95
CA GLY A 282 7.94 -5.08 23.80
C GLY A 282 7.89 -5.72 22.40
N MET A 283 7.85 -7.05 22.28
CA MET A 283 8.00 -7.75 20.99
C MET A 283 7.05 -8.95 20.88
N ILE A 284 6.56 -9.19 19.67
CA ILE A 284 5.91 -10.45 19.28
C ILE A 284 6.81 -11.18 18.30
N ALA A 285 7.04 -12.46 18.56
CA ALA A 285 7.72 -13.35 17.65
C ALA A 285 6.75 -14.45 17.18
N ALA A 286 6.58 -14.62 15.88
CA ALA A 286 5.88 -15.75 15.29
C ALA A 286 6.90 -16.68 14.65
N GLU A 287 6.90 -17.95 15.02
CA GLU A 287 7.82 -18.95 14.45
C GLU A 287 7.04 -20.20 14.03
N GLY A 288 7.42 -20.77 12.90
CA GLY A 288 6.85 -22.03 12.43
C GLY A 288 7.65 -22.67 11.32
N SER A 289 7.35 -23.93 11.06
CA SER A 289 8.02 -24.68 9.99
C SER A 289 7.06 -25.62 9.28
N ARG A 290 7.11 -25.62 7.95
CA ARG A 290 6.28 -26.48 7.10
C ARG A 290 7.00 -26.81 5.80
N SER A 291 6.93 -28.07 5.36
CA SER A 291 7.47 -28.50 4.05
C SER A 291 8.95 -28.16 3.81
N GLY A 292 9.80 -28.24 4.85
CA GLY A 292 11.22 -27.89 4.75
C GLY A 292 11.51 -26.39 4.78
N MET A 293 10.51 -25.56 5.03
CA MET A 293 10.66 -24.13 5.23
C MET A 293 10.46 -23.78 6.71
N SER A 294 11.30 -22.90 7.23
CA SER A 294 11.18 -22.28 8.55
C SER A 294 11.03 -20.77 8.36
N VAL A 295 10.02 -20.20 9.02
CA VAL A 295 9.75 -18.76 8.99
C VAL A 295 9.72 -18.28 10.42
N ARG A 296 10.43 -17.18 10.68
CA ARG A 296 10.35 -16.44 11.93
C ARG A 296 10.13 -14.97 11.65
N ILE A 297 9.13 -14.39 12.29
CA ILE A 297 8.74 -12.99 12.15
C ILE A 297 8.82 -12.38 13.54
N GLU A 298 9.51 -11.26 13.66
CA GLU A 298 9.58 -10.48 14.90
C GLU A 298 9.07 -9.07 14.59
N GLY A 299 8.33 -8.51 15.53
CA GLY A 299 7.72 -7.20 15.36
C GLY A 299 7.14 -6.63 16.64
N HIS A 300 6.56 -5.45 16.53
CA HIS A 300 5.93 -4.74 17.63
C HIS A 300 4.64 -4.07 17.18
N TYR A 301 3.82 -3.66 18.15
CA TYR A 301 2.62 -2.89 17.91
C TYR A 301 2.84 -1.42 18.27
N THR A 302 2.31 -0.52 17.45
CA THR A 302 2.23 0.92 17.73
C THR A 302 0.78 1.38 17.67
N VAL A 303 0.48 2.52 18.30
CA VAL A 303 -0.80 3.20 18.15
C VAL A 303 -0.64 4.30 17.11
N GLU A 304 -1.42 4.23 16.04
CA GLU A 304 -1.50 5.27 15.01
C GLU A 304 -2.86 5.95 15.09
N SER A 305 -2.88 7.28 15.04
CA SER A 305 -4.13 8.07 15.11
C SER A 305 -4.64 8.52 13.74
N GLU A 306 -3.77 8.58 12.72
CA GLU A 306 -4.11 9.04 11.37
C GLU A 306 -3.80 7.94 10.33
N PRO A 307 -4.63 7.77 9.29
CA PRO A 307 -5.90 8.45 9.02
C PRO A 307 -7.06 7.97 9.91
N GLU A 308 -6.91 6.82 10.56
CA GLU A 308 -7.88 6.27 11.52
C GLU A 308 -7.13 5.67 12.71
N ASN A 309 -7.69 5.82 13.92
CA ASN A 309 -7.11 5.25 15.12
C ASN A 309 -7.07 3.71 15.05
N ARG A 310 -5.85 3.16 15.06
CA ARG A 310 -5.57 1.73 14.96
C ARG A 310 -4.33 1.35 15.76
N ILE A 311 -4.22 0.07 16.05
CA ILE A 311 -3.01 -0.54 16.58
C ILE A 311 -2.36 -1.29 15.43
N LEU A 312 -1.27 -0.77 14.89
CA LEU A 312 -0.62 -1.32 13.71
C LEU A 312 0.55 -2.21 14.11
N PHE A 313 0.66 -3.37 13.46
CA PHE A 313 1.82 -4.25 13.62
C PHE A 313 2.92 -3.86 12.64
N HIS A 314 4.14 -3.69 13.14
CA HIS A 314 5.34 -3.47 12.34
C HIS A 314 6.25 -4.69 12.43
N VAL A 315 6.81 -5.09 11.29
CA VAL A 315 7.71 -6.22 11.14
C VAL A 315 9.15 -5.72 11.27
N ASP A 316 9.72 -5.87 12.46
CA ASP A 316 11.10 -5.48 12.76
C ASP A 316 12.12 -6.41 12.12
N ARG A 317 11.80 -7.71 12.03
CA ARG A 317 12.71 -8.71 11.47
C ARG A 317 11.94 -9.87 10.89
N MET A 318 12.43 -10.42 9.78
CA MET A 318 11.89 -11.66 9.23
C MET A 318 13.02 -12.56 8.77
N LEU A 319 13.01 -13.80 9.24
CA LEU A 319 13.95 -14.85 8.87
C LEU A 319 13.21 -15.92 8.07
N PHE A 320 13.78 -16.32 6.95
CA PHE A 320 13.34 -17.42 6.12
C PHE A 320 14.49 -18.41 5.99
N ASN A 321 14.33 -19.64 6.51
CA ASN A 321 15.38 -20.65 6.58
C ASN A 321 16.70 -20.11 7.19
N GLY A 322 16.59 -19.21 8.17
CA GLY A 322 17.74 -18.57 8.81
C GLY A 322 18.30 -17.34 8.08
N LEU A 323 17.79 -17.00 6.89
CA LEU A 323 18.19 -15.81 6.13
C LEU A 323 17.26 -14.65 6.42
N GLU A 324 17.85 -13.49 6.73
CA GLU A 324 17.08 -12.29 7.00
C GLU A 324 16.61 -11.62 5.72
N LEU A 325 15.31 -11.34 5.67
CA LEU A 325 14.69 -10.72 4.51
C LEU A 325 15.03 -9.24 4.43
N PRO A 326 15.21 -8.70 3.21
CA PRO A 326 15.39 -7.27 3.00
C PRO A 326 14.21 -6.46 3.53
N GLU A 327 14.51 -5.23 3.97
CA GLU A 327 13.52 -4.27 4.45
C GLU A 327 12.41 -4.00 3.43
N SER A 328 12.75 -3.85 2.15
CA SER A 328 11.77 -3.61 1.08
C SER A 328 10.69 -4.69 1.01
N THR A 329 11.06 -5.96 1.18
CA THR A 329 10.10 -7.07 1.22
C THR A 329 9.22 -7.00 2.47
N ARG A 330 9.78 -6.65 3.63
CA ARG A 330 9.01 -6.49 4.88
C ARG A 330 7.99 -5.37 4.75
N THR A 331 8.41 -4.21 4.24
CA THR A 331 7.53 -3.07 3.98
C THR A 331 6.44 -3.40 2.96
N GLU A 332 6.75 -4.15 1.89
CA GLU A 332 5.73 -4.60 0.93
C GLU A 332 4.65 -5.45 1.62
N LEU A 333 5.07 -6.37 2.50
CA LEU A 333 4.15 -7.25 3.21
C LEU A 333 3.25 -6.48 4.18
N GLU A 334 3.81 -5.54 4.95
CA GLU A 334 3.04 -4.65 5.83
C GLU A 334 2.01 -3.81 5.07
N GLN A 335 2.38 -3.25 3.91
CA GLN A 335 1.47 -2.43 3.11
C GLN A 335 0.36 -3.25 2.47
N LYS A 336 0.64 -4.51 2.12
CA LYS A 336 -0.28 -5.38 1.39
C LYS A 336 -1.24 -6.14 2.30
N PHE A 337 -0.84 -6.42 3.54
CA PHE A 337 -1.60 -7.23 4.48
C PHE A 337 -1.84 -6.45 5.76
N ASP A 338 -3.09 -6.06 5.97
CA ASP A 338 -3.48 -5.34 7.17
C ASP A 338 -3.48 -6.29 8.38
N LEU A 339 -2.46 -6.14 9.22
CA LEU A 339 -2.32 -6.84 10.50
C LEU A 339 -2.75 -5.95 11.68
N GLY A 340 -3.37 -4.81 11.39
CA GLY A 340 -3.83 -3.85 12.37
C GLY A 340 -5.08 -4.32 13.12
N PHE A 341 -5.25 -3.76 14.31
CA PHE A 341 -6.46 -3.88 15.11
C PHE A 341 -7.14 -2.51 15.21
N TYR A 342 -8.45 -2.48 14.93
CA TYR A 342 -9.24 -1.25 14.88
C TYR A 342 -10.21 -1.20 16.06
N PRO A 343 -9.92 -0.44 17.13
CA PRO A 343 -10.78 -0.37 18.32
C PRO A 343 -12.23 0.03 17.99
N LYS A 344 -12.42 0.87 16.97
CA LYS A 344 -13.75 1.30 16.49
C LYS A 344 -14.64 0.15 16.01
N GLN A 345 -14.05 -0.99 15.59
CA GLN A 345 -14.81 -2.20 15.23
C GLN A 345 -15.37 -2.93 16.46
N LEU A 346 -14.77 -2.74 17.64
CA LEU A 346 -15.38 -3.19 18.88
C LEU A 346 -16.57 -2.30 19.23
N VAL A 347 -16.32 -1.00 19.36
CA VAL A 347 -17.31 0.03 19.70
C VAL A 347 -16.89 1.36 19.07
N SER A 348 -17.80 2.07 18.41
CA SER A 348 -17.45 3.22 17.56
C SER A 348 -16.83 4.43 18.29
N PHE A 349 -17.01 4.54 19.61
CA PHE A 349 -16.57 5.67 20.42
C PHE A 349 -15.28 5.42 21.21
N ILE A 350 -14.55 4.33 20.95
CA ILE A 350 -13.30 4.03 21.65
C ILE A 350 -12.08 4.18 20.74
N GLU A 351 -10.99 4.67 21.32
CA GLU A 351 -9.69 4.80 20.68
C GLU A 351 -8.61 4.12 21.51
N ALA A 352 -7.64 3.51 20.84
CA ALA A 352 -6.40 3.05 21.45
C ALA A 352 -5.54 4.24 21.88
N LYS A 353 -5.04 4.16 23.11
CA LYS A 353 -4.10 5.12 23.69
C LYS A 353 -2.72 4.52 23.92
N GLU A 354 -2.69 3.24 24.28
CA GLU A 354 -1.44 2.55 24.59
C GLU A 354 -1.57 1.07 24.26
N VAL A 355 -0.47 0.49 23.78
CA VAL A 355 -0.28 -0.94 23.64
C VAL A 355 1.00 -1.33 24.35
N THR A 356 0.92 -2.34 25.20
CA THR A 356 2.04 -2.86 25.99
C THR A 356 2.11 -4.37 25.78
N ILE A 357 3.31 -4.87 25.54
CA ILE A 357 3.57 -6.30 25.34
C ILE A 357 4.50 -6.73 26.46
N GLU A 358 4.00 -7.62 27.31
CA GLU A 358 4.71 -8.22 28.43
C GLU A 358 4.86 -9.73 28.16
N ASP A 359 5.67 -10.41 28.97
CA ASP A 359 5.85 -11.86 28.84
C ASP A 359 4.48 -12.57 28.85
N LYS A 360 4.17 -13.26 27.75
CA LYS A 360 2.91 -14.00 27.52
C LYS A 360 1.61 -13.19 27.50
N SER A 361 1.65 -11.85 27.54
CA SER A 361 0.43 -11.04 27.46
C SER A 361 0.58 -9.75 26.67
N LEU A 362 -0.43 -9.46 25.86
CA LEU A 362 -0.61 -8.18 25.18
C LEU A 362 -1.75 -7.42 25.85
N THR A 363 -1.45 -6.20 26.29
CA THR A 363 -2.39 -5.30 26.95
C THR A 363 -2.60 -4.06 26.10
N VAL A 364 -3.86 -3.73 25.83
CA VAL A 364 -4.24 -2.52 25.12
C VAL A 364 -5.10 -1.67 26.01
N LYS A 365 -4.70 -0.41 26.23
CA LYS A 365 -5.52 0.58 26.92
C LYS A 365 -6.26 1.43 25.89
N LEU A 366 -7.58 1.51 26.06
CA LEU A 366 -8.48 2.29 25.23
C LEU A 366 -9.22 3.32 26.09
N SER A 367 -9.63 4.42 25.47
CA SER A 367 -10.46 5.44 26.10
C SER A 367 -11.57 5.90 25.16
N LEU A 368 -12.55 6.61 25.70
CA LEU A 368 -13.55 7.33 24.90
C LEU A 368 -12.89 8.34 23.95
N SER A 369 -13.34 8.36 22.70
CA SER A 369 -13.10 9.42 21.73
C SER A 369 -14.16 10.51 21.95
N TRP A 370 -13.73 11.75 22.18
CA TRP A 370 -14.62 12.90 22.36
C TRP A 370 -14.75 13.71 21.08
#